data_AF-A0A2R9UEU4-F1
#
_entry.id   AF-A0A2R9UEU4-F1
#
_cell.length_a   1.000
_cell.length_b   1.000
_cell.length_c   1.000
_cell.angle_alpha   90.00
_cell.angle_beta   90.00
_cell.angle_gamma   90.00
#
_symmetry.space_group_name_H-M   'P 1'
#
loop_
_entity.id
_entity.type
_entity.pdbx_description
1 polymer ?
#
loop_
_entity_poly.entity_id
_entity_poly.type
_entity_poly.pdbx_seq_one_letter_code
_entity_poly.pdbx_strand_id
1 'polypeptide(L)'
;MPAEAWSTLASSIPSLVVGLIAAAAAVIVALLNRGGARENALIDQLQEQVKDALARAEKVEARLDASLKRERIRDDYIHTLRDHIDQGKKPPSPPWPEGLTN
;
A
#
# COMPACT_ATOMS: atom_id res chain seq x y z
N MET A 1 8.33 0.73 25.58
CA MET A 1 7.72 -0.22 24.61
C MET A 1 8.66 -0.32 23.42
N PRO A 2 9.07 -1.52 22.98
CA PRO A 2 10.12 -1.68 21.98
C PRO A 2 9.64 -1.29 20.57
N ALA A 3 10.52 -0.67 19.77
CA ALA A 3 10.22 -0.16 18.42
C ALA A 3 9.73 -1.23 17.44
N GLU A 4 10.12 -2.49 17.69
CA GLU A 4 9.68 -3.72 17.01
C GLU A 4 8.15 -3.91 17.01
N ALA A 5 7.46 -3.40 18.03
CA ALA A 5 6.00 -3.53 18.16
C ALA A 5 5.24 -2.60 17.21
N TRP A 6 5.86 -1.49 16.79
CA TRP A 6 5.25 -0.55 15.86
C TRP A 6 5.44 -0.97 14.40
N SER A 7 6.54 -1.67 14.07
CA SER A 7 6.78 -2.15 12.71
C SER A 7 5.80 -3.26 12.31
N THR A 8 5.49 -4.18 13.22
CA THR A 8 4.52 -5.28 12.98
C THR A 8 3.06 -4.83 12.91
N LEU A 9 2.70 -3.74 13.60
CA LEU A 9 1.40 -3.07 13.47
C LEU A 9 1.28 -2.28 12.16
N ALA A 10 2.39 -1.73 11.64
CA ALA A 10 2.41 -0.93 10.42
C ALA A 10 2.60 -1.77 9.13
N SER A 11 3.28 -2.92 9.18
CA SER A 11 3.65 -3.69 7.98
C SER A 11 2.73 -4.87 7.66
N SER A 12 1.77 -5.20 8.52
CA SER A 12 0.93 -6.39 8.31
C SER A 12 -0.41 -6.30 9.04
N ILE A 13 -1.22 -5.30 8.70
CA ILE A 13 -2.68 -5.45 8.80
C ILE A 13 -3.16 -5.69 7.38
N PRO A 14 -2.92 -6.89 6.82
CA PRO A 14 -3.40 -7.20 5.48
C PRO A 14 -4.92 -7.18 5.57
N SER A 15 -5.57 -6.61 4.56
CA SER A 15 -6.97 -6.78 4.13
C SER A 15 -7.87 -7.80 4.89
N LEU A 16 -7.37 -8.97 5.29
CA LEU A 16 -8.01 -9.93 6.19
C LEU A 16 -8.52 -9.36 7.52
N VAL A 17 -7.77 -8.50 8.23
CA VAL A 17 -8.24 -7.97 9.53
C VAL A 17 -9.37 -6.97 9.34
N VAL A 18 -9.24 -6.09 8.34
CA VAL A 18 -10.29 -5.14 7.96
C VAL A 18 -11.53 -5.89 7.44
N GLY A 19 -11.34 -6.92 6.62
CA GLY A 19 -12.40 -7.80 6.13
C GLY A 19 -13.07 -8.59 7.25
N LEU A 20 -12.32 -9.06 8.25
CA LEU A 20 -12.86 -9.77 9.42
C LEU A 20 -13.68 -8.83 10.30
N ILE A 21 -13.22 -7.60 10.54
CA ILE A 21 -13.97 -6.61 11.31
C ILE A 21 -15.25 -6.20 10.58
N ALA A 22 -15.18 -6.00 9.26
CA ALA A 22 -16.34 -5.68 8.43
C ALA A 22 -17.35 -6.83 8.38
N ALA A 23 -16.89 -8.08 8.23
CA ALA A 23 -17.74 -9.26 8.23
C ALA A 23 -18.40 -9.48 9.60
N ALA A 24 -17.66 -9.31 10.70
CA ALA A 24 -18.19 -9.41 12.05
C ALA A 24 -19.24 -8.33 12.33
N ALA A 25 -18.99 -7.08 11.90
CA ALA A 25 -19.96 -6.00 12.02
C ALA A 25 -21.24 -6.27 11.20
N ALA A 26 -21.09 -6.78 9.97
CA ALA A 26 -22.23 -7.14 9.12
C ALA A 26 -23.09 -8.27 9.72
N VAL A 27 -22.46 -9.29 10.33
CA VAL A 27 -23.16 -10.40 11.00
C VAL A 27 -23.89 -9.92 12.25
N ILE A 28 -23.26 -9.08 13.07
CA ILE A 28 -23.89 -8.51 14.28
C ILE A 28 -25.08 -7.63 13.90
N VAL A 29 -24.94 -6.79 12.87
CA VAL A 29 -26.04 -5.95 12.36
C VAL A 29 -27.16 -6.83 11.80
N ALA A 30 -26.86 -7.84 10.99
CA ALA A 30 -27.86 -8.75 10.43
C ALA A 30 -28.63 -9.55 11.50
N LEU A 31 -27.97 -9.93 12.60
CA LEU A 31 -28.61 -10.62 13.73
C LEU A 31 -29.53 -9.70 14.55
N LEU A 32 -29.21 -8.40 14.64
CA LEU A 32 -30.00 -7.42 15.39
C LEU A 32 -31.20 -6.85 14.60
N ASN A 33 -31.18 -6.93 13.27
CA ASN A 33 -32.09 -6.20 12.38
C ASN A 33 -33.01 -7.12 11.55
N ARG A 34 -34.08 -7.62 12.17
CA ARG A 34 -35.12 -8.44 11.51
C ARG A 34 -36.20 -7.54 10.85
N GLY A 35 -35.78 -6.50 10.09
CA GLY A 35 -36.58 -5.32 9.70
C GLY A 35 -36.57 -4.90 8.21
N GLY A 36 -36.12 -5.74 7.29
CA GLY A 36 -36.65 -5.92 5.93
C GLY A 36 -36.32 -4.90 4.81
N ALA A 37 -36.63 -3.61 4.95
CA ALA A 37 -36.68 -2.71 3.77
C ALA A 37 -35.67 -1.55 3.79
N ARG A 38 -35.48 -0.91 4.94
CA ARG A 38 -34.52 0.20 5.10
C ARG A 38 -33.07 -0.29 5.20
N GLU A 39 -32.92 -1.57 5.53
CA GLU A 39 -31.65 -2.23 5.80
C GLU A 39 -30.94 -2.70 4.54
N ASN A 40 -31.67 -3.18 3.52
CA ASN A 40 -31.05 -3.52 2.24
C ASN A 40 -30.37 -2.28 1.62
N ALA A 41 -31.02 -1.13 1.68
CA ALA A 41 -30.43 0.13 1.21
C ALA A 41 -29.17 0.53 2.00
N LEU A 42 -29.15 0.29 3.32
CA LEU A 42 -27.98 0.57 4.15
C LEU A 42 -26.84 -0.41 3.84
N ILE A 43 -27.15 -1.70 3.71
CA ILE A 43 -26.19 -2.75 3.37
C ILE A 43 -25.58 -2.49 1.99
N ASP A 44 -26.38 -2.13 0.99
CA ASP A 44 -25.91 -1.79 -0.35
C ASP A 44 -24.98 -0.57 -0.30
N GLN A 45 -25.33 0.45 0.49
CA GLN A 45 -24.48 1.63 0.69
C GLN A 45 -23.15 1.30 1.39
N LEU A 46 -23.17 0.39 2.37
CA LEU A 46 -21.97 -0.08 3.06
C LEU A 46 -21.09 -0.93 2.14
N GLN A 47 -21.68 -1.81 1.33
CA GLN A 47 -20.96 -2.61 0.34
C GLN A 47 -20.26 -1.73 -0.69
N GLU A 48 -20.94 -0.70 -1.20
CA GLU A 48 -20.34 0.22 -2.16
C GLU A 48 -19.19 1.03 -1.52
N GLN A 49 -19.35 1.49 -0.28
CA GLN A 49 -18.27 2.18 0.45
C GLN A 49 -17.04 1.29 0.68
N VAL A 50 -17.25 0.02 1.04
CA VAL A 50 -16.16 -0.94 1.21
C VAL A 50 -15.44 -1.19 -0.11
N LYS A 51 -16.21 -1.37 -1.20
CA LYS A 51 -15.65 -1.57 -2.54
C LYS A 51 -14.82 -0.37 -2.99
N ASP A 52 -15.32 0.84 -2.79
CA ASP A 52 -14.60 2.09 -3.08
C ASP A 52 -13.32 2.22 -2.24
N ALA A 53 -13.41 1.88 -0.95
CA ALA A 53 -12.24 1.93 -0.06
C ALA A 53 -11.16 0.93 -0.49
N LEU A 54 -11.55 -0.30 -0.85
CA LEU A 54 -10.63 -1.32 -1.35
C LEU A 54 -9.98 -0.91 -2.68
N ALA A 55 -10.76 -0.39 -3.63
CA ALA A 55 -10.23 0.09 -4.91
C ALA A 55 -9.24 1.25 -4.72
N ARG A 56 -9.50 2.15 -3.76
CA ARG A 56 -8.56 3.23 -3.41
C ARG A 56 -7.31 2.69 -2.74
N ALA A 57 -7.43 1.71 -1.83
CA ALA A 57 -6.30 1.08 -1.17
C ALA A 57 -5.37 0.41 -2.20
N GLU A 58 -5.92 -0.40 -3.10
CA GLU A 58 -5.17 -1.07 -4.17
C GLU A 58 -4.41 -0.06 -5.05
N LYS A 59 -5.05 1.05 -5.43
CA LYS A 59 -4.42 2.10 -6.23
C LYS A 59 -3.28 2.80 -5.48
N VAL A 60 -3.41 2.99 -4.17
CA VAL A 60 -2.38 3.60 -3.34
C VAL A 60 -1.20 2.64 -3.15
N GLU A 61 -1.47 1.36 -2.89
CA GLU A 61 -0.46 0.30 -2.79
C GLU A 61 0.35 0.20 -4.09
N ALA A 62 -0.31 0.14 -5.25
CA ALA A 62 0.38 0.11 -6.55
C ALA A 62 1.28 1.33 -6.79
N ARG A 63 0.84 2.53 -6.36
CA ARG A 63 1.65 3.75 -6.45
C ARG A 63 2.84 3.72 -5.49
N LEU A 64 2.65 3.20 -4.29
CA LEU A 64 3.72 3.04 -3.31
C LEU A 64 4.78 2.07 -3.82
N ASP A 65 4.37 0.91 -4.34
CA ASP A 65 5.29 -0.08 -4.91
C ASP A 65 6.11 0.47 -6.07
N ALA A 66 5.47 1.23 -6.97
CA ALA A 66 6.17 1.91 -8.05
C ALA A 66 7.19 2.93 -7.51
N SER A 67 6.82 3.68 -6.46
CA SER A 67 7.71 4.66 -5.83
C SER A 67 8.91 4.00 -5.16
N LEU A 68 8.69 2.92 -4.39
CA LEU A 68 9.74 2.15 -3.72
C LEU A 68 10.70 1.50 -4.72
N LYS A 69 10.15 0.97 -5.84
CA LYS A 69 10.99 0.43 -6.92
C LYS A 69 11.88 1.51 -7.52
N ARG A 70 11.32 2.70 -7.79
CA ARG A 70 12.07 3.84 -8.32
C ARG A 70 13.16 4.30 -7.35
N GLU A 71 12.86 4.32 -6.05
CA GLU A 71 13.81 4.67 -5.00
C GLU A 71 15.01 3.71 -4.96
N ARG A 72 14.77 2.40 -5.00
CA ARG A 72 15.86 1.41 -5.06
C ARG A 72 16.77 1.64 -6.28
N ILE A 73 16.19 1.83 -7.46
CA ILE A 73 16.95 2.09 -8.69
C ILE A 73 17.79 3.37 -8.56
N ARG A 74 17.22 4.42 -7.95
CA ARG A 74 17.94 5.68 -7.69
C ARG A 74 19.12 5.45 -6.74
N ASP A 75 18.90 4.74 -5.65
CA ASP A 75 19.92 4.53 -4.63
C ASP A 75 21.07 3.65 -5.19
N ASP A 76 20.76 2.60 -5.96
CA ASP A 76 21.74 1.78 -6.68
C ASP A 76 22.57 2.62 -7.67
N TYR A 77 21.93 3.55 -8.38
CA TYR A 77 22.62 4.46 -9.29
C TYR A 77 23.52 5.46 -8.55
N ILE A 78 23.06 6.00 -7.41
CA ILE A 78 23.87 6.87 -6.54
C ILE A 78 25.10 6.11 -6.04
N HIS A 79 24.96 4.86 -5.62
CA HIS A 79 26.09 4.01 -5.23
C HIS A 79 27.08 3.82 -6.38
N THR A 80 26.57 3.50 -7.58
CA THR A 80 27.40 3.36 -8.78
C THR A 80 28.17 4.66 -9.11
N LEU A 81 27.52 5.81 -8.95
CA LEU A 81 28.14 7.11 -9.15
C LEU A 81 29.24 7.39 -8.13
N ARG A 82 28.99 7.10 -6.84
CA ARG A 82 29.99 7.25 -5.78
C ARG A 82 31.21 6.38 -6.06
N ASP A 83 31.01 5.10 -6.38
CA ASP A 83 32.10 4.19 -6.73
C ASP A 83 32.89 4.68 -7.96
N HIS A 84 32.22 5.26 -8.96
CA HIS A 84 32.88 5.83 -10.13
C HIS A 84 33.78 7.02 -9.76
N ILE A 85 33.31 7.91 -8.88
CA ILE A 85 34.06 9.06 -8.38
C ILE A 85 35.23 8.62 -7.52
N ASP A 86 35.01 7.68 -6.60
CA ASP A 86 36.03 7.18 -5.67
C ASP A 86 37.16 6.46 -6.42
N GLN A 87 36.85 5.84 -7.56
CA GLN A 87 37.83 5.24 -8.46
C GLN A 87 38.55 6.26 -9.36
N GLY A 88 38.23 7.55 -9.25
CA GLY A 88 38.83 8.61 -10.05
C GLY A 88 38.57 8.47 -11.55
N LYS A 89 37.50 7.76 -11.94
CA LYS A 89 37.15 7.60 -13.35
C LYS A 89 36.79 8.96 -13.94
N LYS A 90 37.37 9.25 -15.09
CA LYS A 90 37.07 10.47 -15.85
C LYS A 90 35.69 10.34 -16.49
N PRO A 91 35.01 11.46 -16.77
CA PRO A 91 33.77 11.46 -17.55
C PRO A 91 33.92 10.65 -18.85
N PRO A 92 32.85 10.02 -19.35
CA PRO A 92 31.45 10.25 -18.98
C PRO A 92 30.99 9.47 -17.74
N SER A 93 30.02 10.04 -17.04
CA SER A 93 29.34 9.38 -15.93
C SER A 93 28.68 8.07 -16.38
N PRO A 94 28.46 7.12 -15.45
CA PRO A 94 27.63 5.94 -15.68
C PRO A 94 26.28 6.31 -16.32
N PRO A 95 25.76 5.50 -17.26
CA PRO A 95 24.53 5.78 -17.97
C PRO A 95 23.33 5.89 -17.03
N TRP A 96 22.41 6.79 -17.34
CA TRP A 96 21.18 6.98 -16.56
C TRP A 96 20.32 5.71 -16.60
N PRO A 97 19.79 5.23 -15.45
CA PRO A 97 19.02 3.99 -15.41
C PRO A 97 17.63 4.15 -16.02
N GLU A 98 17.21 3.18 -16.83
CA GLU A 98 15.95 3.22 -17.58
C GLU A 98 14.70 3.40 -16.71
N GLY A 99 14.71 2.85 -15.48
CA GLY A 99 13.59 2.95 -14.53
C GLY A 99 13.43 4.31 -13.84
N LEU A 100 14.28 5.29 -14.15
CA LEU A 100 14.15 6.67 -13.68
C LEU A 100 13.71 7.64 -14.78
N THR A 101 13.63 7.19 -16.03
CA THR A 101 13.53 8.09 -17.20
C THR A 101 12.09 8.53 -17.50
N ASN A 102 11.05 7.93 -16.90
CA ASN A 102 9.66 8.38 -16.99
C ASN A 102 8.87 7.98 -15.75
#